data_AF-A0A969X3V7-F1
#
_entry.id   AF-A0A969X3V7-F1
#
_cell.length_a   1.000
_cell.length_b   1.000
_cell.length_c   1.000
_cell.angle_alpha   90.00
_cell.angle_beta   90.00
_cell.angle_gamma   90.00
#
_symmetry.space_group_name_H-M   'P 1'
#
loop_
_entity.id
_entity.type
_entity.pdbx_description
1 polymer ?
#
loop_
_entity_poly.entity_id
_entity_poly.type
_entity_poly.pdbx_seq_one_letter_code
_entity_poly.pdbx_strand_id
1 'polypeptide(L)'
;MADLPIEYDTELLGYKAMLNMIMGHGSENLPKAQAIKDASMAYFINKHLDKNHIFLHINGAYHSNNYEGIFWYLKRINPELNIITITTISQTKTTKLEKENQGIADFTICVNENMTATY
;
A
#
# COMPACT_ATOMS: atom_id res chain seq x y z
N MET A 1 8.23 10.19 -12.55
CA MET A 1 8.56 10.10 -11.12
C MET A 1 7.92 11.31 -10.45
N ALA A 2 7.51 11.21 -9.19
CA ALA A 2 7.04 12.38 -8.44
C ALA A 2 8.15 13.44 -8.34
N ASP A 3 7.77 14.71 -8.16
CA ASP A 3 8.71 15.79 -7.96
C ASP A 3 9.50 15.58 -6.67
N LEU A 4 10.81 15.90 -6.70
CA LEU A 4 11.69 15.80 -5.55
C LEU A 4 11.76 17.15 -4.80
N PRO A 5 11.95 17.14 -3.47
CA PRO A 5 12.07 15.98 -2.59
C PRO A 5 10.73 15.31 -2.30
N ILE A 6 10.74 13.98 -2.20
CA ILE A 6 9.58 13.20 -1.79
C ILE A 6 9.53 13.17 -0.26
N GLU A 7 8.36 13.43 0.30
CA GLU A 7 8.14 13.31 1.73
C GLU A 7 8.24 11.86 2.17
N TYR A 8 8.96 11.61 3.24
CA TYR A 8 9.21 10.26 3.74
C TYR A 8 8.97 10.25 5.25
N ASP A 9 7.86 9.64 5.66
CA ASP A 9 7.50 9.48 7.07
C ASP A 9 7.88 8.07 7.55
N THR A 10 8.90 7.99 8.40
CA THR A 10 9.42 6.73 8.96
C THR A 10 8.46 6.05 9.94
N GLU A 11 7.43 6.75 10.42
CA GLU A 11 6.47 6.21 11.38
C GLU A 11 5.33 5.42 10.73
N LEU A 12 5.20 5.48 9.40
CA LEU A 12 4.30 4.59 8.67
C LEU A 12 4.68 3.13 8.93
N LEU A 13 3.70 2.33 9.36
CA LEU A 13 3.84 0.94 9.80
C LEU A 13 4.59 0.09 8.77
N GLY A 14 4.30 0.28 7.49
CA GLY A 14 4.99 -0.36 6.39
C GLY A 14 6.48 -0.06 6.45
N TYR A 15 6.88 1.21 6.32
CA TYR A 15 8.29 1.59 6.27
C TYR A 15 9.02 1.25 7.57
N LYS A 16 8.35 1.39 8.72
CA LYS A 16 8.85 0.96 10.02
C LYS A 16 9.09 -0.54 10.09
N ALA A 17 8.18 -1.36 9.55
CA ALA A 17 8.37 -2.80 9.45
C ALA A 17 9.57 -3.16 8.57
N MET A 18 9.80 -2.44 7.47
CA MET A 18 10.99 -2.63 6.65
C MET A 18 12.27 -2.26 7.40
N LEU A 19 12.26 -1.17 8.17
CA LEU A 19 13.39 -0.80 9.02
C LEU A 19 13.71 -1.91 10.04
N ASN A 20 12.71 -2.60 10.58
CA ASN A 20 12.94 -3.73 11.48
C ASN A 20 13.51 -4.97 10.75
N MET A 21 13.18 -5.17 9.48
CA MET A 21 13.75 -6.24 8.64
C MET A 21 15.23 -5.99 8.27
N ILE A 22 15.74 -4.76 8.46
CA ILE A 22 17.14 -4.40 8.18
C ILE A 22 18.13 -5.08 9.13
N MET A 23 17.72 -5.50 10.33
CA MET A 23 18.58 -6.13 11.35
C MET A 23 19.26 -7.45 10.91
N GLY A 24 18.93 -7.97 9.72
CA GLY A 24 19.59 -9.13 9.10
C GLY A 24 20.55 -8.79 7.97
N HIS A 25 20.12 -8.06 6.93
CA HIS A 25 20.90 -7.75 5.71
C HIS A 25 20.36 -6.56 4.88
N GLY A 26 19.49 -5.70 5.44
CA GLY A 26 18.86 -4.61 4.68
C GLY A 26 19.69 -3.32 4.65
N SER A 27 19.43 -2.44 3.69
CA SER A 27 19.99 -1.07 3.66
C SER A 27 18.94 -0.07 4.12
N GLU A 28 19.33 1.00 4.82
CA GLU A 28 18.46 2.16 5.13
C GLU A 28 17.81 2.79 3.88
N ASN A 29 18.35 2.49 2.69
CA ASN A 29 17.81 2.95 1.43
C ASN A 29 16.59 2.14 0.96
N LEU A 30 16.32 0.96 1.54
CA LEU A 30 15.22 0.11 1.09
C LEU A 30 13.84 0.74 1.36
N PRO A 31 13.54 1.25 2.57
CA PRO A 31 12.29 1.99 2.80
C PRO A 31 12.19 3.28 1.98
N LYS A 32 13.31 4.00 1.81
CA LYS A 32 13.38 5.21 0.97
C LYS A 32 13.06 4.89 -0.49
N ALA A 33 13.57 3.77 -1.00
CA ALA A 33 13.27 3.31 -2.36
C ALA A 33 11.79 2.95 -2.52
N GLN A 34 11.16 2.33 -1.51
CA GLN A 34 9.71 2.11 -1.52
C GLN A 34 8.93 3.42 -1.48
N ALA A 35 9.31 4.36 -0.62
CA ALA A 35 8.68 5.67 -0.55
C ALA A 35 8.71 6.40 -1.90
N ILE A 36 9.82 6.35 -2.62
CA ILE A 36 9.94 6.94 -3.97
C ILE A 36 9.00 6.24 -4.97
N LYS A 37 8.86 4.91 -4.89
CA LYS A 37 7.93 4.15 -5.74
C LYS A 37 6.48 4.53 -5.44
N ASP A 38 6.10 4.54 -4.18
CA ASP A 38 4.74 4.88 -3.72
C ASP A 38 4.34 6.29 -4.12
N ALA A 39 5.22 7.27 -3.88
CA ALA A 39 5.00 8.64 -4.30
C ALA A 39 4.88 8.78 -5.83
N SER A 40 5.70 8.03 -6.58
CA SER A 40 5.63 8.05 -8.05
C SER A 40 4.34 7.45 -8.58
N MET A 41 3.87 6.33 -8.00
CA MET A 41 2.58 5.74 -8.34
C MET A 41 1.43 6.71 -8.03
N ALA A 42 1.41 7.29 -6.82
CA ALA A 42 0.40 8.28 -6.44
C ALA A 42 0.39 9.52 -7.35
N TYR A 43 1.58 10.03 -7.72
CA TYR A 43 1.70 11.15 -8.66
C TYR A 43 1.06 10.83 -10.01
N PHE A 44 1.35 9.68 -10.60
CA PHE A 44 0.80 9.31 -11.90
C PHE A 44 -0.69 8.97 -11.83
N ILE A 45 -1.16 8.33 -10.76
CA ILE A 45 -2.59 8.12 -10.53
C ILE A 45 -3.31 9.47 -10.51
N ASN A 46 -2.87 10.42 -9.69
CA ASN A 46 -3.50 11.74 -9.60
C ASN A 46 -3.42 12.52 -10.91
N LYS A 47 -2.30 12.41 -11.64
CA LYS A 47 -2.11 13.06 -12.95
C LYS A 47 -3.03 12.51 -14.04
N HIS A 48 -3.36 11.22 -13.98
CA HIS A 48 -4.14 10.52 -15.00
C HIS A 48 -5.57 10.19 -14.55
N LEU A 49 -5.97 10.65 -13.37
CA LEU A 49 -7.35 10.57 -12.91
C LEU A 49 -8.15 11.73 -13.50
N ASP A 50 -8.90 11.45 -14.55
CA ASP A 50 -9.82 12.40 -15.14
C ASP A 50 -11.02 12.67 -14.23
N LYS A 51 -11.59 13.87 -14.34
CA LYS A 51 -12.80 14.25 -13.58
C LYS A 51 -13.93 13.26 -13.87
N ASN A 52 -14.63 12.82 -12.82
CA ASN A 52 -15.75 11.87 -12.87
C ASN A 52 -15.40 10.48 -13.43
N HIS A 53 -14.12 10.10 -13.44
CA HIS A 53 -13.68 8.75 -13.81
C HIS A 53 -13.25 7.94 -12.59
N ILE A 54 -13.24 6.62 -12.74
CA ILE A 54 -12.68 5.69 -11.77
C ILE A 54 -11.32 5.23 -12.28
N PHE A 55 -10.28 5.38 -11.45
CA PHE A 55 -8.96 4.86 -11.75
C PHE A 55 -8.73 3.57 -10.95
N LEU A 56 -8.52 2.45 -11.66
CA LEU A 56 -8.15 1.18 -11.04
C LEU A 56 -6.63 1.01 -11.09
N HIS A 57 -6.00 0.91 -9.93
CA HIS A 57 -4.58 0.58 -9.82
C HIS A 57 -4.41 -0.79 -9.17
N ILE A 58 -3.65 -1.66 -9.83
CA ILE A 58 -3.32 -2.99 -9.32
C ILE A 58 -1.86 -2.94 -8.85
N ASN A 59 -1.64 -3.16 -7.57
CA ASN A 59 -0.34 -3.10 -6.93
C ASN A 59 -0.18 -4.26 -5.93
N GLY A 60 1.06 -4.53 -5.51
CA GLY A 60 1.30 -5.41 -4.37
C GLY A 60 0.67 -4.82 -3.09
N ALA A 61 0.15 -5.69 -2.22
CA ALA A 61 -0.60 -5.28 -1.01
C ALA A 61 0.18 -4.30 -0.11
N TYR A 62 1.50 -4.42 -0.10
CA TYR A 62 2.40 -3.53 0.63
C TYR A 62 2.23 -2.03 0.27
N HIS A 63 1.78 -1.72 -0.94
CA HIS A 63 1.65 -0.35 -1.43
C HIS A 63 0.32 0.34 -1.07
N SER A 64 -0.62 -0.36 -0.43
CA SER A 64 -1.94 0.21 -0.10
C SER A 64 -2.55 -0.29 1.22
N ASN A 65 -1.98 -1.34 1.83
CA ASN A 65 -2.42 -1.84 3.12
C ASN A 65 -2.30 -0.76 4.22
N ASN A 66 -3.19 -0.81 5.20
CA ASN A 66 -3.28 0.09 6.35
C ASN A 66 -3.44 1.58 5.98
N TYR A 67 -3.94 1.87 4.77
CA TYR A 67 -4.07 3.24 4.26
C TYR A 67 -2.71 3.97 4.14
N GLU A 68 -1.63 3.21 3.93
CA GLU A 68 -0.27 3.72 3.76
C GLU A 68 0.19 3.65 2.29
N GLY A 69 1.47 3.92 2.04
CA GLY A 69 2.05 3.88 0.70
C GLY A 69 1.34 4.84 -0.25
N ILE A 70 0.83 4.31 -1.36
CA ILE A 70 0.13 5.08 -2.41
C ILE A 70 -1.07 5.85 -1.82
N PHE A 71 -1.85 5.23 -0.94
CA PHE A 71 -3.04 5.87 -0.35
C PHE A 71 -2.63 7.15 0.40
N TRP A 72 -1.59 7.04 1.23
CA TRP A 72 -1.09 8.15 2.03
C TRP A 72 -0.63 9.31 1.14
N TYR A 73 0.15 9.04 0.08
CA TYR A 73 0.57 10.08 -0.84
C TYR A 73 -0.60 10.70 -1.62
N LEU A 74 -1.57 9.89 -2.09
CA LEU A 74 -2.74 10.42 -2.80
C LEU A 74 -3.53 11.39 -1.92
N LYS A 75 -3.75 11.06 -0.65
CA LYS A 75 -4.44 11.95 0.29
C LYS A 75 -3.68 13.25 0.57
N ARG A 76 -2.36 13.26 0.44
CA ARG A 76 -1.56 14.48 0.57
C ARG A 76 -1.56 15.32 -0.70
N ILE A 77 -1.59 14.69 -1.86
CA ILE A 77 -1.69 15.38 -3.16
C ILE A 77 -3.08 16.01 -3.31
N ASN A 78 -4.13 15.27 -2.96
CA ASN A 78 -5.51 15.72 -3.05
C ASN A 78 -6.37 15.08 -1.93
N PRO A 79 -6.58 15.80 -0.82
CA PRO A 79 -7.35 15.31 0.34
C PRO A 79 -8.78 14.88 0.02
N GLU A 80 -9.38 15.51 -1.00
CA GLU A 80 -10.77 15.32 -1.43
C GLU A 80 -10.97 14.05 -2.29
N LEU A 81 -9.91 13.32 -2.63
CA LEU A 81 -10.05 12.07 -3.37
C LEU A 81 -10.85 11.04 -2.59
N ASN A 82 -11.84 10.45 -3.23
CA ASN A 82 -12.50 9.26 -2.73
C ASN A 82 -11.68 8.04 -3.18
N ILE A 83 -11.11 7.32 -2.22
CA ILE A 83 -10.22 6.19 -2.47
C ILE A 83 -10.81 4.98 -1.74
N ILE A 84 -10.90 3.85 -2.45
CA ILE A 84 -11.28 2.55 -1.89
C ILE A 84 -10.08 1.63 -2.08
N THR A 85 -9.71 0.94 -1.01
CA THR A 85 -8.65 -0.06 -1.00
C THR A 85 -9.25 -1.46 -0.92
N ILE A 86 -8.71 -2.36 -1.74
CA ILE A 86 -9.07 -3.78 -1.72
C ILE A 86 -7.78 -4.56 -1.55
N THR A 87 -7.74 -5.44 -0.56
CA THR A 87 -6.59 -6.31 -0.30
C THR A 87 -6.99 -7.76 -0.37
N THR A 88 -6.04 -8.63 -0.70
CA THR A 88 -6.22 -10.09 -0.68
C THR A 88 -5.32 -10.67 0.40
N ILE A 89 -5.90 -11.50 1.25
CA ILE A 89 -5.18 -12.20 2.33
C ILE A 89 -5.48 -13.70 2.26
N SER A 90 -4.52 -14.51 2.74
CA SER A 90 -4.63 -15.96 2.81
C SER A 90 -4.76 -16.40 4.26
N GLN A 91 -5.72 -17.27 4.57
CA GLN A 91 -5.93 -17.86 5.90
C GLN A 91 -6.39 -19.32 5.78
N THR A 92 -6.21 -20.11 6.83
CA THR A 92 -6.76 -21.48 6.89
C THR A 92 -8.29 -21.48 6.87
N LYS A 93 -8.93 -20.59 7.63
CA LYS A 93 -10.40 -20.44 7.71
C LYS A 93 -10.83 -19.10 7.13
N THR A 94 -11.72 -19.13 6.13
CA THR A 94 -12.19 -17.93 5.41
C THR A 94 -13.55 -17.42 5.88
N THR A 95 -14.22 -18.13 6.79
CA THR A 95 -15.54 -17.73 7.32
C THR A 95 -15.47 -16.52 8.26
N LYS A 96 -14.28 -16.18 8.76
CA LYS A 96 -14.02 -15.01 9.60
C LYS A 96 -12.57 -14.56 9.43
N LEU A 97 -12.35 -13.25 9.32
CA LEU A 97 -11.01 -12.67 9.32
C LEU A 97 -10.34 -12.84 10.68
N GLU A 98 -9.08 -13.27 10.66
CA GLU A 98 -8.20 -13.23 11.83
C GLU A 98 -7.98 -11.79 12.27
N LYS A 99 -7.66 -11.60 13.54
CA LYS A 99 -7.61 -10.25 14.15
C LYS A 99 -6.62 -9.32 13.44
N GLU A 100 -5.49 -9.86 13.01
CA GLU A 100 -4.46 -9.14 12.25
C GLU A 100 -4.89 -8.72 10.84
N ASN A 101 -5.86 -9.44 10.24
CA ASN A 101 -6.36 -9.17 8.89
C ASN A 101 -7.58 -8.23 8.86
N GLN A 102 -8.03 -7.76 10.03
CA GLN A 102 -9.14 -6.82 10.14
C GLN A 102 -8.65 -5.37 10.01
N GLY A 103 -9.34 -4.58 9.19
CA GLY A 103 -9.08 -3.14 9.07
C GLY A 103 -7.86 -2.77 8.21
N ILE A 104 -7.25 -3.74 7.52
CA ILE A 104 -6.12 -3.51 6.60
C ILE A 104 -6.54 -2.66 5.38
N ALA A 105 -7.78 -2.80 4.92
CA ALA A 105 -8.33 -2.13 3.76
C ALA A 105 -9.85 -1.95 3.93
N ASP A 106 -10.49 -1.20 3.04
CA ASP A 106 -11.95 -1.04 3.02
C ASP A 106 -12.66 -2.38 2.72
N PHE A 107 -12.08 -3.18 1.82
CA PHE A 107 -12.52 -4.54 1.52
C PHE A 107 -11.37 -5.54 1.56
N THR A 108 -11.64 -6.71 2.12
CA THR A 108 -10.68 -7.82 2.21
C THR A 108 -11.22 -9.05 1.50
N ILE A 109 -10.49 -9.52 0.50
CA ILE A 109 -10.72 -10.81 -0.15
C ILE A 109 -9.93 -11.86 0.64
N CYS A 110 -10.63 -12.67 1.44
CA CYS A 110 -10.01 -13.76 2.20
C CYS A 110 -10.07 -15.06 1.38
N VAL A 111 -8.90 -15.56 0.99
CA VAL A 111 -8.76 -16.84 0.30
C VAL A 111 -8.20 -17.92 1.21
N ASN A 112 -8.44 -19.18 0.87
CA ASN A 112 -7.84 -20.29 1.59
C ASN A 112 -6.33 -20.32 1.31
N GLU A 113 -5.52 -20.61 2.33
CA GLU A 113 -4.06 -20.70 2.22
C GLU A 113 -3.56 -21.71 1.16
N ASN A 114 -4.39 -22.69 0.78
CA ASN A 114 -4.08 -23.65 -0.28
C ASN A 114 -4.27 -23.08 -1.70
N MET A 115 -4.74 -21.84 -1.86
CA MET A 115 -4.74 -21.18 -3.16
C MET A 115 -3.30 -20.94 -3.63
N THR A 116 -3.06 -21.11 -4.92
CA THR A 116 -1.74 -20.90 -5.52
C THR A 116 -1.28 -19.46 -5.32
N ALA A 117 -0.11 -19.30 -4.70
CA ALA A 117 0.57 -18.01 -4.60
C ALA A 117 1.49 -17.79 -5.79
N THR A 118 1.51 -16.57 -6.30
CA THR A 118 2.44 -16.11 -7.34
C THR A 118 3.17 -14.87 -6.80
N TYR A 119 4.50 -14.92 -6.72
CA TYR A 119 5.35 -13.81 -6.24
C TYR A 119 6.24 -13.30 -7.37
#